data_AF-A0A5C7HMJ7-F1
#
_entry.id   AF-A0A5C7HMJ7-F1
#
_cell.length_a   1.000
_cell.length_b   1.000
_cell.length_c   1.000
_cell.angle_alpha   90.00
_cell.angle_beta   90.00
_cell.angle_gamma   90.00
#
_symmetry.space_group_name_H-M   'P 1'
#
loop_
_entity.id
_entity.type
_entity.pdbx_description
1 polymer ?
#
loop_
_entity_poly.entity_id
_entity_poly.type
_entity_poly.pdbx_seq_one_letter_code
_entity_poly.pdbx_strand_id
1 'polypeptide(L)'
;MLQYIIITRVSEASLQCSHQNKLINCLSSSSHYHDVIVGHFDSGVWPESSSFNDHGLGPVPDYFRGQCTAGDSFPSNTCNRKIIGAHYYYQGFELEIGLIKNQGGPFYRSARDDNNHGTHTASIAVGAPVQSTILNSLNNKVFVGGASKARLSVYKACWFNKCSCADLLKVYDDAIWDNVDSNIVVVASSGNDKPNGNGITAREGSVTNVAPWMITVGASTADRQFVNSIVLGNKKYSFQAHGISGLTLDGSHSIMSGGYCHRNSLKNCATASKILVCFVERPSENRTDKSEVVRQAGGVGMILVDKAVCANYVVPTVPDLAFSPGLVYEFNENDLIDFLCYHTKDHNKVNQMVGKNVQCKSQPVPPYQLNYPTIVISELAGPISVRRTVTLLEGKNVSQIYRVSIEQPEGVDVTIEPEFILV
;
A
#
# COMPACT_ATOMS: atom_id res chain seq x y z
N MET A 1 5.39 -11.33 4.86
CA MET A 1 4.59 -10.14 5.14
C MET A 1 5.20 -9.02 4.31
N LEU A 2 4.54 -8.58 3.25
CA LEU A 2 5.06 -7.52 2.38
C LEU A 2 4.48 -6.20 2.90
N GLN A 3 5.35 -5.39 3.51
CA GLN A 3 5.05 -4.03 3.95
C GLN A 3 5.70 -3.10 2.92
N TYR A 4 4.91 -2.27 2.25
CA TYR A 4 5.43 -1.15 1.47
C TYR A 4 5.17 0.12 2.27
N ILE A 5 6.15 1.01 2.25
CA ILE A 5 6.06 2.32 2.89
C ILE A 5 6.23 3.39 1.82
N ILE A 6 5.28 4.32 1.78
CA ILE A 6 5.30 5.47 0.91
C ILE A 6 5.43 6.70 1.79
N ILE A 7 6.47 7.50 1.53
CA ILE A 7 6.64 8.82 2.10
C ILE A 7 6.15 9.84 1.09
N THR A 8 5.15 10.63 1.46
CA THR A 8 4.60 11.69 0.60
C THR A 8 4.68 13.05 1.28
N ARG A 9 4.95 14.09 0.49
CA ARG A 9 4.71 15.49 0.84
C ARG A 9 3.22 15.77 1.03
N VAL A 10 2.88 16.48 2.11
CA VAL A 10 1.64 17.25 2.19
C VAL A 10 2.02 18.73 2.02
N SER A 11 1.82 19.27 0.81
CA SER A 11 1.95 20.71 0.58
C SER A 11 0.60 21.36 0.81
N GLU A 12 0.58 22.49 1.53
CA GLU A 12 -0.56 23.40 1.56
C GLU A 12 -0.77 23.97 0.14
N ALA A 13 -1.56 23.28 -0.66
CA ALA A 13 -2.00 23.75 -1.96
C ALA A 13 -3.50 24.04 -1.87
N SER A 14 -3.86 25.31 -1.99
CA SER A 14 -5.24 25.75 -2.11
C SER A 14 -5.81 25.28 -3.46
N LEU A 15 -6.44 24.12 -3.47
CA LEU A 15 -7.17 23.61 -4.63
C LEU A 15 -8.58 24.17 -4.66
N GLN A 16 -8.93 24.90 -5.72
CA GLN A 16 -10.33 25.16 -6.06
C GLN A 16 -10.94 23.92 -6.74
N CYS A 17 -11.27 22.89 -5.95
CA CYS A 17 -12.04 21.75 -6.41
C CYS A 17 -13.53 22.03 -6.21
N SER A 18 -14.30 22.16 -7.30
CA SER A 18 -15.77 22.20 -7.21
C SER A 18 -16.33 20.77 -7.10
N HIS A 19 -17.47 20.61 -6.41
CA HIS A 19 -18.19 19.33 -6.24
C HIS A 19 -18.55 18.58 -7.55
N GLN A 20 -18.32 19.17 -8.73
CA GLN A 20 -18.67 18.59 -10.03
C GLN A 20 -17.49 17.94 -10.77
N ASN A 21 -16.24 18.11 -10.30
CA ASN A 21 -15.07 17.61 -11.01
C ASN A 21 -14.69 16.19 -10.54
N LYS A 22 -14.62 15.24 -11.48
CA LYS A 22 -14.05 13.90 -11.26
C LYS A 22 -12.55 14.03 -10.92
N LEU A 23 -12.04 13.19 -10.03
CA LEU A 23 -10.63 13.02 -9.62
C LEU A 23 -9.56 13.36 -10.69
N ILE A 24 -9.77 12.93 -11.94
CA ILE A 24 -8.86 13.15 -13.09
C ILE A 24 -8.70 14.65 -13.42
N ASN A 25 -9.76 15.44 -13.26
CA ASN A 25 -9.76 16.88 -13.49
C ASN A 25 -9.10 17.65 -12.34
N CYS A 26 -9.16 17.13 -11.10
CA CYS A 26 -8.53 17.74 -9.92
C CYS A 26 -7.00 17.63 -9.98
N LEU A 27 -6.47 16.49 -10.44
CA LEU A 27 -5.02 16.23 -10.53
C LEU A 27 -4.37 16.85 -11.78
N SER A 28 -5.14 17.12 -12.84
CA SER A 28 -4.62 17.68 -14.08
C SER A 28 -4.52 19.21 -14.08
N SER A 29 -5.38 19.91 -13.32
CA SER A 29 -5.48 21.37 -13.28
C SER A 29 -4.51 22.06 -12.30
N SER A 30 -3.94 21.32 -11.35
CA SER A 30 -3.00 21.88 -10.38
C SER A 30 -1.58 21.99 -10.95
N SER A 31 -1.13 23.22 -11.10
CA SER A 31 0.25 23.62 -11.35
C SER A 31 1.10 23.60 -10.07
N HIS A 32 0.83 22.72 -9.10
CA HIS A 32 1.62 22.65 -7.85
C HIS A 32 2.10 21.22 -7.51
N TYR A 33 1.62 20.20 -8.21
CA TYR A 33 2.07 18.81 -8.00
C TYR A 33 3.29 18.39 -8.81
N HIS A 34 3.87 19.28 -9.63
CA HIS A 34 4.98 18.91 -10.52
C HIS A 34 6.30 18.59 -9.79
N ASP A 35 6.41 18.88 -8.49
CA ASP A 35 7.67 18.75 -7.73
C ASP A 35 7.50 18.07 -6.35
N VAL A 36 6.37 17.39 -6.10
CA VAL A 36 6.28 16.48 -4.94
C VAL A 36 7.21 15.29 -5.18
N ILE A 37 8.02 14.92 -4.18
CA ILE A 37 8.87 13.73 -4.23
C ILE A 37 8.23 12.67 -3.34
N VAL A 38 8.08 11.47 -3.89
CA VAL A 38 7.59 10.30 -3.17
C VAL A 38 8.77 9.37 -2.88
N GLY A 39 9.07 9.17 -1.60
CA GLY A 39 10.03 8.17 -1.14
C GLY A 39 9.35 6.81 -1.10
N HIS A 40 9.91 5.82 -1.79
CA HIS A 40 9.29 4.51 -1.95
C HIS A 40 10.20 3.41 -1.43
N PHE A 41 9.77 2.73 -0.36
CA PHE A 41 10.55 1.73 0.35
C PHE A 41 9.97 0.35 0.05
N ASP A 42 10.69 -0.43 -0.77
CA ASP A 42 10.17 -1.71 -1.28
C ASP A 42 11.32 -2.61 -1.78
N SER A 43 11.02 -3.46 -2.76
CA SER A 43 11.89 -4.39 -3.48
C SER A 43 12.64 -3.76 -4.67
N GLY A 44 12.53 -2.44 -4.83
CA GLY A 44 13.19 -1.67 -5.91
C GLY A 44 12.21 -1.21 -6.99
N VAL A 45 12.76 -0.85 -8.15
CA VAL A 45 11.97 -0.42 -9.31
C VAL A 45 12.48 -1.05 -10.61
N TRP A 46 11.59 -1.28 -11.57
CA TRP A 46 11.94 -1.57 -12.97
C TRP A 46 11.92 -0.27 -13.78
N PRO A 47 13.07 0.41 -13.95
CA PRO A 47 13.14 1.78 -14.42
C PRO A 47 12.73 1.94 -15.89
N GLU A 48 12.88 0.90 -16.71
CA GLU A 48 12.49 0.91 -18.13
C GLU A 48 10.97 0.83 -18.35
N SER A 49 10.18 0.67 -17.29
CA SER A 49 8.72 0.67 -17.42
C SER A 49 8.21 2.00 -17.94
N SER A 50 7.28 1.97 -18.91
CA SER A 50 6.62 3.17 -19.42
C SER A 50 5.92 3.96 -18.32
N SER A 51 5.57 3.36 -17.17
CA SER A 51 5.01 4.08 -16.01
C SER A 51 5.98 5.07 -15.38
N PHE A 52 7.28 4.95 -15.66
CA PHE A 52 8.33 5.82 -15.13
C PHE A 52 9.01 6.68 -16.20
N ASN A 53 8.32 6.90 -17.33
CA ASN A 53 8.74 7.91 -18.28
C ASN A 53 8.65 9.32 -17.68
N ASP A 54 9.49 10.23 -18.17
CA ASP A 54 9.64 11.57 -17.62
C ASP A 54 9.11 12.69 -18.55
N HIS A 55 8.27 12.30 -19.52
CA HIS A 55 7.69 13.23 -20.48
C HIS A 55 6.81 14.28 -19.78
N GLY A 56 7.05 15.55 -20.10
CA GLY A 56 6.31 16.67 -19.51
C GLY A 56 6.76 17.06 -18.09
N LEU A 57 7.78 16.40 -17.52
CA LEU A 57 8.37 16.82 -16.24
C LEU A 57 9.52 17.80 -16.46
N GLY A 58 9.55 18.86 -15.65
CA GLY A 58 10.65 19.82 -15.58
C GLY A 58 11.92 19.24 -14.96
N PRO A 59 12.99 20.05 -14.77
CA PRO A 59 14.22 19.60 -14.10
C PRO A 59 13.93 19.00 -12.71
N VAL A 60 14.86 18.19 -12.21
CA VAL A 60 14.79 17.67 -10.83
C VAL A 60 14.87 18.88 -9.87
N PRO A 61 14.05 18.95 -8.82
CA PRO A 61 14.09 20.08 -7.90
C PRO A 61 15.47 20.23 -7.24
N ASP A 62 16.04 21.43 -7.25
CA ASP A 62 17.40 21.70 -6.76
C ASP A 62 17.59 21.44 -5.26
N TYR A 63 16.49 21.35 -4.51
CA TYR A 63 16.51 21.01 -3.09
C TYR A 63 16.64 19.51 -2.82
N PHE A 64 16.43 18.65 -3.83
CA PHE A 64 16.61 17.20 -3.70
C PHE A 64 18.10 16.86 -3.63
N ARG A 65 18.48 16.02 -2.67
CA ARG A 65 19.89 15.67 -2.40
C ARG A 65 20.23 14.22 -2.68
N GLY A 66 19.21 13.39 -2.96
CA GLY A 66 19.40 11.97 -3.24
C GLY A 66 20.15 11.72 -4.54
N GLN A 67 20.63 10.49 -4.69
CA GLN A 67 21.52 10.10 -5.78
C GLN A 67 21.02 8.85 -6.50
N CYS A 68 21.56 8.61 -7.69
CA CYS A 68 21.33 7.37 -8.41
C CYS A 68 22.48 6.40 -8.15
N THR A 69 22.33 5.54 -7.14
CA THR A 69 23.36 4.60 -6.72
C THR A 69 23.54 3.51 -7.77
N ALA A 70 24.72 3.42 -8.37
CA ALA A 70 25.03 2.40 -9.36
C ALA A 70 25.12 1.01 -8.73
N GLY A 71 24.66 -0.02 -9.46
CA GLY A 71 24.80 -1.42 -9.09
C GLY A 71 24.50 -2.36 -10.25
N ASP A 72 24.28 -3.63 -9.95
CA ASP A 72 23.96 -4.66 -10.96
C ASP A 72 22.84 -4.23 -11.91
N SER A 73 23.16 -4.14 -13.20
CA SER A 73 22.23 -3.74 -14.26
C SER A 73 21.48 -2.44 -13.98
N PHE A 74 22.06 -1.54 -13.19
CA PHE A 74 21.47 -0.25 -12.81
C PHE A 74 22.60 0.80 -12.75
N PRO A 75 23.10 1.28 -13.91
CA PRO A 75 24.09 2.35 -13.93
C PRO A 75 23.52 3.66 -13.35
N SER A 76 24.39 4.58 -12.93
CA SER A 76 23.95 5.86 -12.32
C SER A 76 23.14 6.76 -13.27
N ASN A 77 23.22 6.54 -14.59
CA ASN A 77 22.41 7.24 -15.58
C ASN A 77 21.03 6.59 -15.84
N THR A 78 20.64 5.58 -15.05
CA THR A 78 19.31 4.97 -15.12
C THR A 78 18.22 5.89 -14.58
N CYS A 79 18.53 6.74 -13.60
CA CYS A 79 17.61 7.75 -13.10
C CYS A 79 17.35 8.83 -14.17
N ASN A 80 16.15 9.41 -14.14
CA ASN A 80 15.66 10.40 -15.09
C ASN A 80 14.88 11.50 -14.33
N ARG A 81 14.08 12.32 -15.01
CA ARG A 81 13.29 13.35 -14.31
C ARG A 81 12.06 12.78 -13.57
N LYS A 82 11.77 11.48 -13.70
CA LYS A 82 10.69 10.78 -12.99
C LYS A 82 11.21 10.00 -11.78
N ILE A 83 12.16 9.08 -12.00
CA ILE A 83 12.94 8.41 -10.96
C ILE A 83 14.17 9.27 -10.72
N ILE A 84 14.13 10.10 -9.69
CA ILE A 84 15.16 11.12 -9.45
C ILE A 84 16.27 10.63 -8.53
N GLY A 85 16.02 9.60 -7.72
CA GLY A 85 16.97 8.96 -6.84
C GLY A 85 16.69 7.47 -6.70
N ALA A 86 17.75 6.70 -6.43
CA ALA A 86 17.67 5.26 -6.29
C ALA A 86 18.80 4.73 -5.39
N HIS A 87 18.42 4.08 -4.31
CA HIS A 87 19.29 3.51 -3.29
C HIS A 87 18.91 2.05 -3.01
N TYR A 88 19.85 1.27 -2.49
CA TYR A 88 19.59 -0.11 -2.08
C TYR A 88 20.42 -0.49 -0.84
N TYR A 89 19.82 -1.27 0.05
CA TYR A 89 20.32 -1.57 1.38
C TYR A 89 20.17 -3.05 1.65
N TYR A 90 21.22 -3.70 2.14
CA TYR A 90 21.22 -5.15 2.39
C TYR A 90 22.08 -5.57 3.57
N GLN A 91 22.78 -4.63 4.22
CA GLN A 91 23.74 -4.96 5.27
C GLN A 91 23.03 -5.48 6.52
N GLY A 92 21.92 -4.83 6.92
CA GLY A 92 21.07 -5.31 8.01
C GLY A 92 20.50 -6.69 7.72
N PHE A 93 20.01 -6.89 6.49
CA PHE A 93 19.51 -8.17 6.02
C PHE A 93 20.57 -9.29 6.09
N GLU A 94 21.79 -9.02 5.59
CA GLU A 94 22.86 -10.02 5.59
C GLU A 94 23.31 -10.39 7.01
N LEU A 95 23.24 -9.47 7.96
CA LEU A 95 23.54 -9.71 9.38
C LEU A 95 22.43 -10.47 10.10
N GLU A 96 21.16 -10.14 9.84
CA GLU A 96 20.00 -10.70 10.55
C GLU A 96 19.55 -12.05 10.00
N ILE A 97 19.51 -12.17 8.67
CA ILE A 97 18.87 -13.29 7.95
C ILE A 97 19.91 -14.14 7.21
N GLY A 98 20.98 -13.50 6.73
CA GLY A 98 22.06 -14.14 6.00
C GLY A 98 22.27 -13.57 4.60
N LEU A 99 23.37 -14.00 3.97
CA LEU A 99 23.87 -13.44 2.71
C LEU A 99 22.80 -13.39 1.60
N ILE A 100 22.68 -12.23 0.94
CA ILE A 100 21.82 -12.09 -0.23
C ILE A 100 22.50 -12.75 -1.44
N LYS A 101 21.95 -13.87 -1.90
CA LYS A 101 22.51 -14.66 -3.01
C LYS A 101 21.43 -15.02 -4.01
N ASN A 102 21.81 -15.13 -5.28
CA ASN A 102 20.91 -15.59 -6.33
C ASN A 102 20.39 -17.00 -6.02
N GLN A 103 19.06 -17.18 -6.04
CA GLN A 103 18.37 -18.45 -5.76
C GLN A 103 17.83 -19.15 -7.02
N GLY A 104 18.43 -18.89 -8.19
CA GLY A 104 18.04 -19.49 -9.47
C GLY A 104 17.05 -18.65 -10.28
N GLY A 105 17.12 -17.31 -10.16
CA GLY A 105 16.24 -16.37 -10.86
C GLY A 105 16.86 -14.98 -11.03
N PRO A 106 16.08 -13.98 -11.49
CA PRO A 106 16.51 -12.58 -11.48
C PRO A 106 16.95 -12.16 -10.07
N PHE A 107 18.12 -11.55 -9.98
CA PHE A 107 18.69 -11.07 -8.74
C PHE A 107 19.67 -9.95 -9.07
N TYR A 108 19.49 -8.79 -8.43
CA TYR A 108 20.32 -7.62 -8.68
C TYR A 108 20.71 -6.98 -7.35
N ARG A 109 22.02 -6.89 -7.07
CA ARG A 109 22.55 -6.03 -5.99
C ARG A 109 22.55 -4.58 -6.45
N SER A 110 21.36 -4.05 -6.66
CA SER A 110 21.08 -2.66 -7.04
C SER A 110 19.63 -2.31 -6.69
N ALA A 111 19.20 -1.08 -6.98
CA ALA A 111 17.81 -0.66 -6.85
C ALA A 111 16.86 -1.30 -7.89
N ARG A 112 17.37 -2.13 -8.81
CA ARG A 112 16.55 -2.86 -9.77
C ARG A 112 15.65 -3.86 -9.06
N ASP A 113 14.37 -3.82 -9.40
CA ASP A 113 13.36 -4.75 -8.92
C ASP A 113 13.53 -6.14 -9.57
N ASP A 114 13.53 -7.17 -8.73
CA ASP A 114 13.53 -8.59 -9.09
C ASP A 114 12.26 -9.33 -8.62
N ASN A 115 11.34 -8.62 -7.97
CA ASN A 115 10.11 -9.14 -7.37
C ASN A 115 8.84 -8.64 -8.08
N ASN A 116 8.94 -7.52 -8.80
CA ASN A 116 7.84 -6.73 -9.40
C ASN A 116 6.94 -6.00 -8.40
N HIS A 117 7.00 -6.34 -7.11
CA HIS A 117 6.16 -5.71 -6.09
C HIS A 117 6.44 -4.20 -6.00
N GLY A 118 7.71 -3.80 -5.96
CA GLY A 118 8.10 -2.41 -5.85
C GLY A 118 7.74 -1.59 -7.10
N THR A 119 7.97 -2.16 -8.28
CA THR A 119 7.53 -1.58 -9.56
C THR A 119 6.03 -1.38 -9.59
N HIS A 120 5.26 -2.38 -9.17
CA HIS A 120 3.80 -2.33 -9.15
C HIS A 120 3.29 -1.26 -8.18
N THR A 121 3.75 -1.25 -6.92
CA THR A 121 3.32 -0.29 -5.90
C THR A 121 3.73 1.15 -6.25
N ALA A 122 4.96 1.35 -6.75
CA ALA A 122 5.42 2.65 -7.22
C ALA A 122 4.58 3.18 -8.40
N SER A 123 4.20 2.31 -9.35
CA SER A 123 3.37 2.71 -10.48
C SER A 123 1.94 3.09 -10.06
N ILE A 124 1.39 2.49 -9.01
CA ILE A 124 0.08 2.89 -8.45
C ILE A 124 0.18 4.27 -7.82
N ALA A 125 1.26 4.55 -7.08
CA ALA A 125 1.44 5.81 -6.40
C ALA A 125 1.67 6.96 -7.39
N VAL A 126 2.64 6.81 -8.29
CA VAL A 126 3.14 7.90 -9.13
C VAL A 126 3.26 7.54 -10.60
N GLY A 127 2.71 6.44 -11.09
CA GLY A 127 2.85 6.05 -12.51
C GLY A 127 2.36 7.13 -13.48
N ALA A 128 3.17 7.42 -14.50
CA ALA A 128 2.77 8.23 -15.64
C ALA A 128 1.61 7.54 -16.41
N PRO A 129 0.80 8.30 -17.17
CA PRO A 129 -0.24 7.70 -18.01
C PRO A 129 0.36 6.72 -19.03
N VAL A 130 -0.11 5.48 -19.03
CA VAL A 130 0.32 4.42 -19.96
C VAL A 130 -0.90 3.77 -20.60
N GLN A 131 -0.92 3.70 -21.93
CA GLN A 131 -1.93 2.95 -22.66
C GLN A 131 -1.65 1.45 -22.55
N SER A 132 -2.66 0.71 -22.09
CA SER A 132 -2.59 -0.73 -21.93
C SER A 132 -2.57 -1.47 -23.26
N THR A 133 -1.63 -2.40 -23.38
CA THR A 133 -1.53 -3.40 -24.45
C THR A 133 -1.57 -4.84 -23.92
N ILE A 134 -1.73 -5.02 -22.60
CA ILE A 134 -1.43 -6.29 -21.91
C ILE A 134 -2.61 -7.29 -22.00
N LEU A 135 -3.85 -6.79 -22.04
CA LEU A 135 -5.05 -7.61 -22.10
C LEU A 135 -6.01 -7.06 -23.14
N ASN A 136 -6.54 -7.93 -23.99
CA ASN A 136 -7.53 -7.55 -25.00
C ASN A 136 -8.73 -6.80 -24.40
N SER A 137 -9.17 -7.20 -23.21
CA SER A 137 -10.26 -6.55 -22.45
C SER A 137 -9.91 -5.16 -21.92
N LEU A 138 -8.62 -4.84 -21.82
CA LEU A 138 -8.11 -3.55 -21.37
C LEU A 138 -7.43 -2.76 -22.48
N ASN A 139 -7.48 -3.22 -23.73
CA ASN A 139 -6.90 -2.51 -24.85
C ASN A 139 -7.48 -1.09 -24.94
N ASN A 140 -6.59 -0.13 -25.21
CA ASN A 140 -6.92 1.30 -25.29
C ASN A 140 -7.41 1.93 -23.98
N LYS A 141 -7.29 1.25 -22.84
CA LYS A 141 -7.46 1.88 -21.52
C LYS A 141 -6.14 2.49 -21.06
N VAL A 142 -6.23 3.60 -20.35
CA VAL A 142 -5.07 4.29 -19.78
C VAL A 142 -5.00 3.95 -18.30
N PHE A 143 -3.84 3.46 -17.88
CA PHE A 143 -3.47 3.34 -16.47
C PHE A 143 -2.69 4.57 -16.05
N VAL A 144 -2.96 5.08 -14.85
CA VAL A 144 -2.32 6.27 -14.32
C VAL A 144 -2.25 6.14 -12.79
N GLY A 145 -1.13 6.54 -12.21
CA GLY A 145 -0.95 6.56 -10.76
C GLY A 145 -1.69 7.74 -10.10
N GLY A 146 -1.88 7.65 -8.78
CA GLY A 146 -2.58 8.68 -8.00
C GLY A 146 -1.99 10.08 -8.14
N ALA A 147 -0.66 10.19 -8.13
CA ALA A 147 0.08 11.44 -8.34
C ALA A 147 1.02 11.32 -9.54
N SER A 148 0.47 11.19 -10.75
CA SER A 148 1.23 10.91 -11.98
C SER A 148 2.33 11.92 -12.32
N LYS A 149 2.25 13.17 -11.83
CA LYS A 149 3.27 14.21 -12.01
C LYS A 149 4.33 14.28 -10.90
N ALA A 150 4.15 13.54 -9.80
CA ALA A 150 5.13 13.51 -8.71
C ALA A 150 6.43 12.79 -9.11
N ARG A 151 7.54 13.09 -8.45
CA ARG A 151 8.84 12.42 -8.61
C ARG A 151 8.92 11.20 -7.70
N LEU A 152 9.78 10.25 -8.05
CA LEU A 152 10.02 9.02 -7.30
C LEU A 152 11.48 8.98 -6.82
N SER A 153 11.71 8.78 -5.53
CA SER A 153 13.00 8.36 -4.98
C SER A 153 12.85 6.94 -4.43
N VAL A 154 13.63 6.00 -4.95
CA VAL A 154 13.50 4.56 -4.67
C VAL A 154 14.51 4.12 -3.63
N TYR A 155 14.06 3.39 -2.63
CA TYR A 155 14.91 2.81 -1.60
C TYR A 155 14.62 1.31 -1.48
N LYS A 156 15.44 0.48 -2.13
CA LYS A 156 15.31 -0.98 -2.06
C LYS A 156 15.88 -1.48 -0.74
N ALA A 157 15.01 -1.88 0.19
CA ALA A 157 15.40 -2.43 1.49
C ALA A 157 14.86 -3.84 1.74
N CYS A 158 14.03 -4.32 0.83
CA CYS A 158 13.37 -5.61 0.94
C CYS A 158 13.99 -6.61 -0.05
N TRP A 159 14.37 -7.78 0.47
CA TRP A 159 14.95 -8.90 -0.26
C TRP A 159 14.15 -10.16 0.04
N PHE A 160 13.82 -10.96 -0.98
CA PHE A 160 13.09 -12.22 -0.82
C PHE A 160 11.78 -12.08 -0.01
N ASN A 161 11.02 -10.99 -0.22
CA ASN A 161 9.79 -10.64 0.51
C ASN A 161 9.95 -10.39 2.01
N LYS A 162 11.17 -10.03 2.45
CA LYS A 162 11.49 -9.67 3.83
C LYS A 162 12.31 -8.38 3.83
N CYS A 163 12.20 -7.60 4.89
CA CYS A 163 12.94 -6.35 5.04
C CYS A 163 13.55 -6.36 6.44
N SER A 164 14.83 -6.02 6.59
CA SER A 164 15.45 -5.92 7.91
C SER A 164 15.09 -4.59 8.55
N CYS A 165 14.82 -4.58 9.86
CA CYS A 165 14.54 -3.36 10.61
C CYS A 165 15.72 -2.37 10.54
N ALA A 166 16.96 -2.85 10.50
CA ALA A 166 18.15 -2.00 10.43
C ALA A 166 18.27 -1.31 9.06
N ASP A 167 18.03 -2.04 7.98
CA ASP A 167 18.03 -1.46 6.63
C ASP A 167 16.87 -0.46 6.46
N LEU A 168 15.67 -0.78 6.94
CA LEU A 168 14.53 0.15 6.92
C LEU A 168 14.80 1.43 7.71
N LEU A 169 15.45 1.33 8.88
CA LEU A 169 15.81 2.52 9.66
C LEU A 169 16.81 3.40 8.91
N LYS A 170 17.80 2.81 8.25
CA LYS A 170 18.76 3.55 7.41
C LYS A 170 18.07 4.24 6.22
N VAL A 171 17.06 3.59 5.65
CA VAL A 171 16.27 4.13 4.55
C VAL A 171 15.46 5.35 4.99
N TYR A 172 14.85 5.34 6.17
CA TYR A 172 14.19 6.54 6.72
C TYR A 172 15.17 7.70 6.89
N ASP A 173 16.35 7.41 7.45
CA ASP A 173 17.41 8.40 7.66
C ASP A 173 17.89 9.02 6.34
N ASP A 174 18.17 8.20 5.32
CA ASP A 174 18.56 8.70 4.00
C ASP A 174 17.41 9.43 3.29
N ALA A 175 16.17 8.96 3.39
CA ALA A 175 15.04 9.65 2.75
C ALA A 175 14.81 11.05 3.33
N ILE A 176 15.00 11.21 4.64
CA ILE A 176 14.98 12.52 5.31
C ILE A 176 16.16 13.38 4.81
N TRP A 177 17.36 12.81 4.75
CA TRP A 177 18.57 13.52 4.34
C TRP A 177 18.57 13.95 2.87
N ASP A 178 18.04 13.09 2.00
CA ASP A 178 17.84 13.30 0.57
C ASP A 178 16.80 14.39 0.28
N ASN A 179 16.15 14.88 1.33
CA ASN A 179 15.11 15.89 1.28
C ASN A 179 13.94 15.44 0.39
N VAL A 180 13.51 14.18 0.58
CA VAL A 180 12.26 13.67 -0.01
C VAL A 180 11.11 14.58 0.40
N ASP A 181 11.08 15.09 1.63
CA ASP A 181 10.32 16.28 2.00
C ASP A 181 10.69 16.88 3.38
N SER A 182 10.17 18.09 3.66
CA SER A 182 10.19 18.76 4.97
C SER A 182 9.03 18.35 5.90
N ASN A 183 7.90 17.86 5.35
CA ASN A 183 6.75 17.36 6.13
C ASN A 183 6.37 15.94 5.67
N ILE A 184 6.99 14.95 6.30
CA ILE A 184 6.90 13.53 5.92
C ILE A 184 5.67 12.87 6.53
N VAL A 185 4.75 12.42 5.68
CA VAL A 185 3.70 11.48 6.05
C VAL A 185 4.10 10.08 5.62
N VAL A 186 4.05 9.13 6.56
CA VAL A 186 4.35 7.71 6.31
C VAL A 186 3.04 6.97 6.06
N VAL A 187 2.90 6.39 4.87
CA VAL A 187 1.77 5.53 4.49
C VAL A 187 2.25 4.09 4.42
N ALA A 188 1.59 3.19 5.13
CA ALA A 188 1.98 1.78 5.18
C ALA A 188 0.77 0.85 5.11
N SER A 189 0.93 -0.32 4.49
CA SER A 189 -0.13 -1.34 4.45
C SER A 189 -0.42 -1.92 5.84
N SER A 190 -1.68 -2.27 6.12
CA SER A 190 -2.09 -2.95 7.37
C SER A 190 -1.55 -4.37 7.54
N GLY A 191 -0.98 -4.95 6.48
CA GLY A 191 -0.54 -6.35 6.42
C GLY A 191 -1.63 -7.28 5.87
N ASN A 192 -1.19 -8.48 5.47
CA ASN A 192 -2.02 -9.51 4.82
C ASN A 192 -2.03 -10.83 5.60
N ASP A 193 -1.63 -10.79 6.88
CA ASP A 193 -1.42 -11.99 7.68
C ASP A 193 -2.72 -12.78 7.88
N LYS A 194 -2.62 -14.07 7.58
CA LYS A 194 -3.73 -15.03 7.71
C LYS A 194 -3.63 -15.72 9.07
N PRO A 195 -4.75 -15.98 9.76
CA PRO A 195 -4.75 -16.59 11.09
C PRO A 195 -4.12 -17.98 11.03
N ASN A 196 -3.20 -18.27 11.97
CA ASN A 196 -2.71 -19.60 12.39
C ASN A 196 -2.98 -20.73 11.38
N GLY A 197 -2.29 -20.71 10.24
CA GLY A 197 -2.23 -21.78 9.24
C GLY A 197 -3.52 -22.22 8.53
N ASN A 198 -4.72 -21.89 9.06
CA ASN A 198 -5.92 -22.70 8.80
C ASN A 198 -7.21 -21.87 8.54
N GLY A 199 -7.22 -20.55 8.74
CA GLY A 199 -8.44 -19.73 8.69
C GLY A 199 -8.52 -18.72 7.53
N ILE A 200 -9.75 -18.36 7.17
CA ILE A 200 -10.13 -17.53 6.00
C ILE A 200 -10.40 -16.07 6.38
N THR A 201 -10.29 -15.69 7.66
CA THR A 201 -10.63 -14.37 8.21
C THR A 201 -9.46 -13.79 9.01
N ALA A 202 -9.16 -12.50 8.90
CA ALA A 202 -8.14 -11.85 9.73
C ALA A 202 -8.43 -12.04 11.23
N ARG A 203 -7.41 -12.29 12.06
CA ARG A 203 -7.58 -12.29 13.53
C ARG A 203 -7.76 -10.85 14.00
N GLU A 204 -8.63 -10.62 14.97
CA GLU A 204 -8.61 -9.37 15.74
C GLU A 204 -7.17 -9.08 16.23
N GLY A 205 -6.70 -7.85 15.99
CA GLY A 205 -5.34 -7.45 16.32
C GLY A 205 -4.23 -7.98 15.40
N SER A 206 -4.55 -8.48 14.19
CA SER A 206 -3.53 -8.90 13.20
C SER A 206 -2.94 -7.75 12.37
N VAL A 207 -3.44 -6.52 12.55
CA VAL A 207 -2.92 -5.33 11.88
C VAL A 207 -1.47 -5.04 12.29
N THR A 208 -0.67 -4.64 11.32
CA THR A 208 0.71 -4.16 11.49
C THR A 208 0.80 -2.68 11.13
N ASN A 209 1.95 -2.05 11.42
CA ASN A 209 2.18 -0.62 11.21
C ASN A 209 1.18 0.26 11.98
N VAL A 210 1.08 0.07 13.29
CA VAL A 210 0.03 0.66 14.15
C VAL A 210 0.46 1.95 14.86
N ALA A 211 1.61 2.53 14.52
CA ALA A 211 2.06 3.76 15.18
C ALA A 211 1.14 4.93 14.78
N PRO A 212 0.80 5.83 15.71
CA PRO A 212 -0.17 6.90 15.46
C PRO A 212 0.31 7.96 14.46
N TRP A 213 1.61 8.04 14.19
CA TRP A 213 2.18 8.92 13.16
C TRP A 213 2.21 8.29 11.76
N MET A 214 1.60 7.13 11.56
CA MET A 214 1.49 6.45 10.27
C MET A 214 0.04 6.39 9.78
N ILE A 215 -0.15 6.51 8.48
CA ILE A 215 -1.41 6.18 7.82
C ILE A 215 -1.39 4.69 7.46
N THR A 216 -2.10 3.89 8.25
CA THR A 216 -2.22 2.44 8.04
C THR A 216 -3.38 2.13 7.08
N VAL A 217 -3.08 1.55 5.92
CA VAL A 217 -4.06 1.36 4.84
C VAL A 217 -4.52 -0.10 4.75
N GLY A 218 -5.83 -0.31 4.93
CA GLY A 218 -6.49 -1.59 4.66
C GLY A 218 -6.86 -1.77 3.18
N ALA A 219 -7.08 -3.02 2.75
CA ALA A 219 -7.45 -3.34 1.36
C ALA A 219 -8.93 -3.68 1.24
N SER A 220 -9.59 -3.14 0.21
CA SER A 220 -10.98 -3.44 -0.17
C SER A 220 -11.08 -3.87 -1.63
N THR A 221 -12.24 -4.38 -2.03
CA THR A 221 -12.54 -4.67 -3.44
C THR A 221 -12.98 -3.40 -4.18
N ALA A 222 -12.69 -3.35 -5.48
CA ALA A 222 -13.28 -2.37 -6.40
C ALA A 222 -14.58 -2.93 -7.01
N ASP A 223 -15.35 -2.07 -7.66
CA ASP A 223 -16.55 -2.44 -8.43
C ASP A 223 -16.23 -3.30 -9.67
N ARG A 224 -15.06 -3.09 -10.26
CA ARG A 224 -14.58 -3.84 -11.43
C ARG A 224 -14.20 -5.27 -11.06
N GLN A 225 -14.72 -6.22 -11.83
CA GLN A 225 -14.36 -7.63 -11.74
C GLN A 225 -13.80 -8.14 -13.07
N PHE A 226 -12.78 -8.99 -13.00
CA PHE A 226 -12.26 -9.71 -14.16
C PHE A 226 -12.91 -11.09 -14.22
N VAL A 227 -13.76 -11.27 -15.21
CA VAL A 227 -14.65 -12.42 -15.33
C VAL A 227 -14.42 -13.09 -16.68
N ASN A 228 -14.33 -14.43 -16.67
CA ASN A 228 -14.15 -15.27 -17.84
C ASN A 228 -15.34 -16.22 -17.96
N SER A 229 -16.07 -16.11 -19.07
CA SER A 229 -17.20 -17.00 -19.36
C SER A 229 -16.70 -18.37 -19.79
N ILE A 230 -17.11 -19.42 -19.07
CA ILE A 230 -16.84 -20.81 -19.43
C ILE A 230 -18.15 -21.47 -19.81
N VAL A 231 -18.20 -22.03 -21.02
CA VAL A 231 -19.35 -22.76 -21.55
C VAL A 231 -18.96 -24.22 -21.71
N LEU A 232 -19.69 -25.14 -21.06
CA LEU A 232 -19.43 -26.57 -21.21
C LEU A 232 -19.94 -27.07 -22.55
N GLY A 233 -19.30 -28.10 -23.11
CA GLY A 233 -19.59 -28.63 -24.44
C GLY A 233 -21.04 -29.12 -24.65
N ASN A 234 -21.75 -29.46 -23.57
CA ASN A 234 -23.17 -29.81 -23.60
C ASN A 234 -24.11 -28.60 -23.78
N LYS A 235 -23.56 -27.37 -23.79
CA LYS A 235 -24.26 -26.08 -23.91
C LYS A 235 -25.37 -25.82 -22.89
N LYS A 236 -25.50 -26.69 -21.88
CA LYS A 236 -26.53 -26.61 -20.83
C LYS A 236 -26.05 -25.81 -19.63
N TYR A 237 -24.74 -25.81 -19.39
CA TYR A 237 -24.14 -25.13 -18.25
C TYR A 237 -23.09 -24.13 -18.72
N SER A 238 -23.20 -22.92 -18.19
CA SER A 238 -22.18 -21.89 -18.27
C SER A 238 -21.94 -21.34 -16.87
N PHE A 239 -20.71 -20.94 -16.60
CA PHE A 239 -20.35 -20.31 -15.35
C PHE A 239 -19.33 -19.20 -15.59
N GLN A 240 -19.34 -18.25 -14.67
CA GLN A 240 -18.42 -17.12 -14.67
C GLN A 240 -17.28 -17.44 -13.71
N ALA A 241 -16.06 -17.49 -14.24
CA ALA A 241 -14.86 -17.67 -13.44
C ALA A 241 -14.16 -16.33 -13.21
N HIS A 242 -13.82 -16.04 -11.97
CA HIS A 242 -13.04 -14.85 -11.63
C HIS A 242 -11.56 -15.11 -11.85
N GLY A 243 -10.88 -14.24 -12.58
CA GLY A 243 -9.46 -14.38 -12.84
C GLY A 243 -8.97 -13.47 -13.97
N ILE A 244 -7.68 -13.19 -13.96
CA ILE A 244 -7.00 -12.46 -15.03
C ILE A 244 -6.30 -13.50 -15.90
N SER A 245 -6.77 -13.70 -17.14
CA SER A 245 -6.09 -14.52 -18.13
C SER A 245 -5.61 -13.64 -19.27
N GLY A 246 -4.30 -13.67 -19.55
CA GLY A 246 -3.73 -13.10 -20.76
C GLY A 246 -3.87 -14.01 -22.00
N LEU A 247 -4.39 -15.22 -21.80
CA LEU A 247 -4.57 -16.20 -22.86
C LEU A 247 -6.04 -16.27 -23.27
N THR A 248 -6.28 -16.16 -24.57
CA THR A 248 -7.57 -16.53 -25.18
C THR A 248 -7.48 -17.99 -25.60
N LEU A 249 -8.31 -18.85 -24.99
CA LEU A 249 -8.44 -20.23 -25.40
C LEU A 249 -9.57 -20.33 -26.42
N ASP A 250 -9.21 -20.30 -27.70
CA ASP A 250 -10.16 -20.49 -28.79
C ASP A 250 -10.48 -21.98 -28.97
N GLY A 251 -11.74 -22.25 -29.32
CA GLY A 251 -12.22 -23.60 -29.60
C GLY A 251 -12.63 -24.42 -28.38
N SER A 252 -12.97 -25.68 -28.63
CA SER A 252 -13.43 -26.63 -27.60
C SER A 252 -12.27 -27.51 -27.14
N HIS A 253 -12.01 -27.52 -25.84
CA HIS A 253 -10.97 -28.33 -25.21
C HIS A 253 -11.60 -29.37 -24.28
N SER A 254 -11.03 -30.58 -24.23
CA SER A 254 -11.49 -31.60 -23.28
C SER A 254 -11.14 -31.21 -21.85
N ILE A 255 -12.06 -31.45 -20.91
CA ILE A 255 -11.86 -31.19 -19.49
C ILE A 255 -11.40 -32.47 -18.79
N MET A 256 -10.45 -32.35 -17.88
CA MET A 256 -9.93 -33.45 -17.05
C MET A 256 -9.92 -33.05 -15.58
N SER A 257 -10.23 -33.98 -14.68
CA SER A 257 -10.00 -33.76 -13.25
C SER A 257 -8.50 -33.79 -12.95
N GLY A 258 -7.97 -32.70 -12.39
CA GLY A 258 -6.58 -32.59 -11.93
C GLY A 258 -6.42 -32.86 -10.42
N GLY A 259 -7.51 -33.13 -9.70
CA GLY A 259 -7.50 -33.24 -8.25
C GLY A 259 -7.02 -31.94 -7.60
N TYR A 260 -5.97 -32.00 -6.78
CA TYR A 260 -5.39 -30.81 -6.14
C TYR A 260 -4.29 -30.13 -6.96
N CYS A 261 -3.83 -30.73 -8.06
CA CYS A 261 -2.74 -30.20 -8.90
C CYS A 261 -1.47 -29.88 -8.11
N HIS A 262 -1.09 -30.79 -7.22
CA HIS A 262 0.15 -30.73 -6.44
C HIS A 262 1.37 -31.02 -7.30
N ARG A 263 2.55 -30.56 -6.86
CA ARG A 263 3.81 -30.88 -7.55
C ARG A 263 3.94 -32.39 -7.77
N ASN A 264 4.33 -32.77 -8.98
CA ASN A 264 4.46 -34.16 -9.44
C ASN A 264 3.16 -35.00 -9.51
N SER A 265 1.98 -34.47 -9.15
CA SER A 265 0.74 -35.27 -9.18
C SER A 265 0.25 -35.58 -10.60
N LEU A 266 0.71 -34.83 -11.60
CA LEU A 266 0.27 -34.95 -13.00
C LEU A 266 1.28 -35.65 -13.93
N LYS A 267 2.43 -36.10 -13.40
CA LYS A 267 3.58 -36.56 -14.22
C LYS A 267 3.27 -37.73 -15.16
N ASN A 268 2.31 -38.59 -14.78
CA ASN A 268 1.91 -39.77 -15.56
C ASN A 268 0.48 -39.66 -16.11
N CYS A 269 -0.07 -38.45 -16.18
CA CYS A 269 -1.44 -38.21 -16.63
C CYS A 269 -1.43 -37.73 -18.09
N ALA A 270 -2.44 -38.14 -18.87
CA ALA A 270 -2.62 -37.67 -20.25
C ALA A 270 -3.26 -36.27 -20.28
N THR A 271 -2.50 -35.25 -19.88
CA THR A 271 -2.93 -33.86 -19.65
C THR A 271 -2.76 -32.94 -20.86
N ALA A 272 -1.99 -33.37 -21.87
CA ALA A 272 -1.75 -32.61 -23.09
C ALA A 272 -3.06 -32.14 -23.76
N SER A 273 -3.13 -30.86 -24.09
CA SER A 273 -4.28 -30.23 -24.77
C SER A 273 -5.62 -30.29 -24.00
N LYS A 274 -5.57 -30.45 -22.67
CA LYS A 274 -6.76 -30.47 -21.81
C LYS A 274 -6.82 -29.28 -20.86
N ILE A 275 -8.04 -28.91 -20.48
CA ILE A 275 -8.31 -27.99 -19.37
C ILE A 275 -8.44 -28.81 -18.09
N LEU A 276 -7.64 -28.50 -17.08
CA LEU A 276 -7.62 -29.24 -15.82
C LEU A 276 -8.49 -28.55 -14.77
N VAL A 277 -9.37 -29.31 -14.11
CA VAL A 277 -10.13 -28.84 -12.95
C VAL A 277 -9.34 -29.18 -11.68
N CYS A 278 -8.86 -28.15 -11.00
CA CYS A 278 -8.07 -28.26 -9.78
C CYS A 278 -8.89 -27.77 -8.58
N PHE A 279 -8.59 -28.30 -7.40
CA PHE A 279 -9.21 -27.89 -6.13
C PHE A 279 -8.16 -27.31 -5.18
N VAL A 280 -8.60 -26.37 -4.36
CA VAL A 280 -7.83 -25.89 -3.20
C VAL A 280 -8.09 -26.84 -2.02
N GLU A 281 -7.04 -27.51 -1.56
CA GLU A 281 -7.06 -28.38 -0.37
C GLU A 281 -6.98 -27.54 0.90
N ARG A 282 -6.08 -26.53 0.91
CA ARG A 282 -5.80 -25.69 2.08
C ARG A 282 -5.75 -24.22 1.70
N PRO A 283 -6.27 -23.30 2.55
CA PRO A 283 -6.25 -21.87 2.25
C PRO A 283 -4.85 -21.28 2.00
N SER A 284 -3.82 -21.88 2.60
CA SER A 284 -2.41 -21.48 2.51
C SER A 284 -1.73 -21.88 1.20
N GLU A 285 -2.36 -22.68 0.35
CA GLU A 285 -1.77 -23.10 -0.92
C GLU A 285 -1.60 -21.92 -1.89
N ASN A 286 -0.47 -21.94 -2.61
CA ASN A 286 -0.22 -21.00 -3.68
C ASN A 286 -1.02 -21.41 -4.93
N ARG A 287 -1.98 -20.55 -5.30
CA ARG A 287 -2.89 -20.76 -6.42
C ARG A 287 -2.16 -20.65 -7.75
N THR A 288 -1.15 -19.78 -7.83
CA THR A 288 -0.29 -19.63 -9.02
C THR A 288 0.59 -20.85 -9.24
N ASP A 289 1.14 -21.44 -8.17
CA ASP A 289 1.97 -22.66 -8.31
C ASP A 289 1.17 -23.84 -8.90
N LYS A 290 -0.12 -23.97 -8.55
CA LYS A 290 -1.00 -24.98 -9.17
C LYS A 290 -1.16 -24.75 -10.67
N SER A 291 -1.25 -23.48 -11.12
CA SER A 291 -1.31 -23.14 -12.55
C SER A 291 -0.03 -23.52 -13.28
N GLU A 292 1.12 -23.36 -12.64
CA GLU A 292 2.42 -23.72 -13.19
C GLU A 292 2.57 -25.25 -13.31
N VAL A 293 2.10 -26.01 -12.32
CA VAL A 293 2.06 -27.48 -12.39
C VAL A 293 1.22 -27.97 -13.58
N VAL A 294 0.05 -27.35 -13.82
CA VAL A 294 -0.79 -27.66 -14.98
C VAL A 294 -0.06 -27.35 -16.30
N ARG A 295 0.60 -26.18 -16.38
CA ARG A 295 1.38 -25.76 -17.54
C ARG A 295 2.53 -26.72 -17.85
N GLN A 296 3.30 -27.11 -16.83
CA GLN A 296 4.41 -28.07 -16.97
C GLN A 296 3.94 -29.46 -17.40
N ALA A 297 2.72 -29.85 -17.03
CA ALA A 297 2.10 -31.09 -17.49
C ALA A 297 1.53 -31.00 -18.93
N GLY A 298 1.65 -29.86 -19.61
CA GLY A 298 1.13 -29.68 -20.98
C GLY A 298 -0.38 -29.39 -21.05
N GLY A 299 -1.02 -29.09 -19.92
CA GLY A 299 -2.40 -28.61 -19.90
C GLY A 299 -2.50 -27.22 -20.54
N VAL A 300 -3.59 -26.97 -21.27
CA VAL A 300 -3.82 -25.69 -21.98
C VAL A 300 -4.59 -24.68 -21.14
N GLY A 301 -5.20 -25.11 -20.03
CA GLY A 301 -5.90 -24.23 -19.11
C GLY A 301 -6.19 -24.89 -17.77
N MET A 302 -6.54 -24.07 -16.78
CA MET A 302 -6.90 -24.52 -15.44
C MET A 302 -8.20 -23.85 -14.98
N ILE A 303 -9.13 -24.64 -14.45
CA ILE A 303 -10.27 -24.17 -13.68
C ILE A 303 -9.97 -24.49 -12.22
N LEU A 304 -9.78 -23.47 -11.40
CA LEU A 304 -9.53 -23.65 -9.97
C LEU A 304 -10.83 -23.44 -9.19
N VAL A 305 -11.24 -24.47 -8.46
CA VAL A 305 -12.39 -24.42 -7.55
C VAL A 305 -11.89 -23.99 -6.17
N ASP A 306 -12.24 -22.75 -5.79
CA ASP A 306 -11.87 -22.14 -4.51
C ASP A 306 -13.11 -21.86 -3.64
N LYS A 307 -12.96 -21.91 -2.33
CA LYS A 307 -14.02 -21.53 -1.39
C LYS A 307 -13.98 -20.00 -1.21
N ALA A 308 -15.13 -19.35 -1.32
CA ALA A 308 -15.23 -17.89 -1.25
C ALA A 308 -14.66 -17.33 0.07
N VAL A 309 -13.88 -16.26 -0.04
CA VAL A 309 -13.39 -15.46 1.10
C VAL A 309 -14.28 -14.23 1.20
N CYS A 310 -15.00 -14.09 2.32
CA CYS A 310 -15.75 -12.87 2.60
C CYS A 310 -14.78 -11.78 3.08
N ALA A 311 -14.79 -10.61 2.44
CA ALA A 311 -14.13 -9.42 2.96
C ALA A 311 -15.12 -8.61 3.80
N ASN A 312 -14.69 -8.18 4.98
CA ASN A 312 -15.46 -7.28 5.84
C ASN A 312 -15.19 -5.82 5.49
N TYR A 313 -16.13 -4.98 5.91
CA TYR A 313 -16.25 -3.53 5.74
C TYR A 313 -14.92 -2.75 5.81
N VAL A 314 -14.67 -1.91 4.80
CA VAL A 314 -13.55 -0.96 4.74
C VAL A 314 -14.15 0.42 4.46
N VAL A 315 -13.70 1.45 5.18
CA VAL A 315 -14.05 2.85 4.88
C VAL A 315 -13.17 3.30 3.70
N PRO A 316 -13.74 3.57 2.51
CA PRO A 316 -12.94 3.96 1.36
C PRO A 316 -12.44 5.40 1.49
N THR A 317 -11.24 5.68 0.99
CA THR A 317 -10.76 7.05 0.82
C THR A 317 -11.55 7.75 -0.28
N VAL A 318 -12.00 8.99 -0.02
CA VAL A 318 -12.64 9.86 -1.02
C VAL A 318 -11.75 11.08 -1.23
N PRO A 319 -10.82 11.06 -2.20
CA PRO A 319 -9.77 12.09 -2.26
C PRO A 319 -10.31 13.49 -2.51
N ASP A 320 -11.39 13.64 -3.29
CA ASP A 320 -12.01 14.95 -3.56
C ASP A 320 -12.47 15.66 -2.27
N LEU A 321 -12.95 14.90 -1.28
CA LEU A 321 -13.37 15.44 0.03
C LEU A 321 -12.19 15.70 0.97
N ALA A 322 -11.09 14.95 0.83
CA ALA A 322 -9.90 15.10 1.65
C ALA A 322 -9.13 16.40 1.39
N PHE A 323 -9.32 17.05 0.22
CA PHE A 323 -8.68 18.32 -0.11
C PHE A 323 -9.26 19.52 0.64
N SER A 324 -10.54 19.48 0.98
CA SER A 324 -11.24 20.59 1.65
C SER A 324 -12.01 20.06 2.85
N PRO A 325 -11.32 19.49 3.86
CA PRO A 325 -11.97 18.84 4.99
C PRO A 325 -12.71 19.83 5.90
N GLY A 326 -12.42 21.13 5.77
CA GLY A 326 -12.90 22.19 6.64
C GLY A 326 -12.15 22.19 7.97
N LEU A 327 -12.39 21.18 8.79
CA LEU A 327 -11.73 21.00 10.08
C LEU A 327 -10.69 19.87 10.02
N VAL A 328 -9.56 20.08 10.68
CA VAL A 328 -8.48 19.08 10.82
C VAL A 328 -8.15 18.85 12.30
N TYR A 329 -7.69 17.64 12.63
CA TYR A 329 -7.16 17.30 13.94
C TYR A 329 -5.64 17.34 13.86
N GLU A 330 -5.03 18.28 14.58
CA GLU A 330 -3.57 18.47 14.58
C GLU A 330 -2.95 17.96 15.87
N PHE A 331 -1.79 17.33 15.75
CA PHE A 331 -0.93 16.99 16.87
C PHE A 331 0.52 17.26 16.48
N ASN A 332 1.37 17.48 17.48
CA ASN A 332 2.78 17.79 17.29
C ASN A 332 3.69 16.75 17.95
N GLU A 333 4.99 16.98 17.89
CA GLU A 333 6.00 16.08 18.46
C GLU A 333 5.80 15.82 19.97
N ASN A 334 5.37 16.82 20.75
CA ASN A 334 5.16 16.64 22.19
C ASN A 334 3.98 15.71 22.48
N ASP A 335 2.93 15.75 21.68
CA ASP A 335 1.80 14.83 21.81
C ASP A 335 2.23 13.38 21.55
N LEU A 336 3.13 13.18 20.58
CA LEU A 336 3.72 11.86 20.30
C LEU A 336 4.69 11.40 21.39
N ILE A 337 5.48 12.32 21.97
CA ILE A 337 6.34 12.03 23.12
C ILE A 337 5.49 11.61 24.32
N ASP A 338 4.40 12.31 24.62
CA ASP A 338 3.47 11.94 25.69
C ASP A 338 2.88 10.53 25.46
N PHE A 339 2.49 10.23 24.22
CA PHE A 339 2.03 8.90 23.82
C PHE A 339 3.10 7.81 24.03
N LEU A 340 4.35 8.08 23.64
CA LEU A 340 5.49 7.18 23.83
C LEU A 340 5.80 6.96 25.31
N CYS A 341 5.78 8.04 26.11
CA CYS A 341 5.99 8.00 27.55
C CYS A 341 4.96 7.11 28.25
N TYR A 342 3.68 7.21 27.87
CA TYR A 342 2.61 6.36 28.42
C TYR A 342 2.84 4.86 28.15
N HIS A 343 3.17 4.50 26.91
CA HIS A 343 3.32 3.09 26.52
C HIS A 343 4.63 2.47 26.98
N THR A 344 5.73 3.21 26.85
CA THR A 344 7.08 2.69 27.09
C THR A 344 7.39 2.58 28.57
N LYS A 345 6.88 3.52 29.39
CA LYS A 345 7.11 3.61 30.84
C LYS A 345 8.60 3.60 31.25
N ASP A 346 9.49 3.95 30.32
CA ASP A 346 10.95 3.96 30.49
C ASP A 346 11.53 5.16 29.74
N HIS A 347 11.97 6.16 30.49
CA HIS A 347 12.49 7.43 29.96
C HIS A 347 13.74 7.23 29.10
N ASN A 348 14.62 6.28 29.45
CA ASN A 348 15.85 6.05 28.71
C ASN A 348 15.55 5.49 27.32
N LYS A 349 14.56 4.59 27.24
CA LYS A 349 14.09 4.05 25.96
C LYS A 349 13.40 5.12 25.11
N VAL A 350 12.57 5.98 25.72
CA VAL A 350 11.97 7.10 24.99
C VAL A 350 13.05 8.05 24.46
N ASN A 351 14.06 8.39 25.26
CA ASN A 351 15.19 9.21 24.81
C ASN A 351 15.93 8.57 23.62
N GLN A 352 16.12 7.26 23.64
CA GLN A 352 16.71 6.52 22.52
C GLN A 352 15.82 6.54 21.27
N MET A 353 14.50 6.39 21.42
CA MET A 353 13.56 6.41 20.30
C MET A 353 13.44 7.80 19.66
N VAL A 354 13.42 8.86 20.47
CA VAL A 354 13.30 10.26 19.99
C VAL A 354 14.66 10.81 19.53
N GLY A 355 15.77 10.23 19.99
CA GLY A 355 17.12 10.68 19.65
C GLY A 355 17.55 11.97 20.36
N LYS A 356 16.79 12.42 21.37
CA LYS A 356 17.10 13.57 22.23
C LYS A 356 16.65 13.33 23.67
N ASN A 357 17.16 14.13 24.60
CA ASN A 357 16.71 14.09 25.98
C ASN A 357 15.31 14.71 26.08
N VAL A 358 14.33 13.91 26.48
CA VAL A 358 12.95 14.32 26.73
C VAL A 358 12.57 14.05 28.18
N GLN A 359 11.68 14.89 28.71
CA GLN A 359 11.14 14.74 30.06
C GLN A 359 9.68 14.32 29.95
N CYS A 360 9.37 13.08 30.34
CA CYS A 360 7.98 12.64 30.41
C CYS A 360 7.28 13.34 31.59
N LYS A 361 6.00 13.64 31.40
CA LYS A 361 5.16 14.20 32.47
C LYS A 361 5.08 13.24 33.65
N SER A 362 5.08 13.79 34.87
CA SER A 362 4.95 13.01 36.11
C SER A 362 3.63 12.21 36.16
N GLN A 363 2.57 12.79 35.60
CA GLN A 363 1.32 12.10 35.32
C GLN A 363 1.23 11.79 33.82
N PRO A 364 1.29 10.51 33.42
CA PRO A 364 1.19 10.13 32.01
C PRO A 364 -0.14 10.54 31.39
N VAL A 365 -0.09 11.06 30.17
CA VAL A 365 -1.28 11.39 29.38
C VAL A 365 -1.80 10.10 28.74
N PRO A 366 -3.08 9.71 28.96
CA PRO A 366 -3.61 8.50 28.34
C PRO A 366 -3.66 8.58 26.80
N PRO A 367 -3.45 7.47 26.08
CA PRO A 367 -3.38 7.45 24.61
C PRO A 367 -4.65 7.94 23.91
N TYR A 368 -5.81 7.70 24.51
CA TYR A 368 -7.10 8.17 23.98
C TYR A 368 -7.22 9.70 23.98
N GLN A 369 -6.34 10.43 24.67
CA GLN A 369 -6.27 11.89 24.64
C GLN A 369 -5.40 12.45 23.50
N LEU A 370 -4.68 11.60 22.74
CA LEU A 370 -4.03 12.06 21.52
C LEU A 370 -5.08 12.70 20.61
N ASN A 371 -4.77 13.87 20.05
CA ASN A 371 -5.69 14.62 19.19
C ASN A 371 -5.81 13.97 17.80
N TYR A 372 -6.40 12.78 17.79
CA TYR A 372 -6.47 11.87 16.65
C TYR A 372 -7.90 11.87 16.09
N PRO A 373 -8.09 11.73 14.76
CA PRO A 373 -9.40 11.78 14.12
C PRO A 373 -10.30 10.57 14.41
N THR A 374 -9.90 9.70 15.35
CA THR A 374 -10.71 8.59 15.87
C THR A 374 -10.60 8.52 17.40
N ILE A 375 -11.58 7.87 18.02
CA ILE A 375 -11.62 7.60 19.45
C ILE A 375 -11.65 6.09 19.64
N VAL A 376 -10.65 5.56 20.36
CA VAL A 376 -10.58 4.16 20.76
C VAL A 376 -10.27 4.10 22.24
N ILE A 377 -11.11 3.40 22.99
CA ILE A 377 -10.93 3.15 24.42
C ILE A 377 -11.04 1.65 24.62
N SER A 378 -9.93 1.03 25.00
CA SER A 378 -9.92 -0.39 25.38
C SER A 378 -10.53 -0.56 26.77
N GLU A 379 -11.34 -1.61 26.93
CA GLU A 379 -11.85 -2.06 28.25
C GLU A 379 -12.54 -0.95 29.06
N LEU A 380 -13.47 -0.23 28.41
CA LEU A 380 -14.24 0.84 29.06
C LEU A 380 -15.04 0.27 30.26
N ALA A 381 -14.54 0.51 31.48
CA ALA A 381 -15.15 0.03 32.72
C ALA A 381 -15.94 1.10 33.49
N GLY A 382 -15.92 2.35 33.02
CA GLY A 382 -16.58 3.48 33.66
C GLY A 382 -16.50 4.76 32.84
N PRO A 383 -17.02 5.89 33.34
CA PRO A 383 -17.04 7.15 32.59
C PRO A 383 -15.63 7.67 32.29
N ILE A 384 -15.37 8.02 31.03
CA ILE A 384 -14.11 8.63 30.57
C ILE A 384 -14.43 9.87 29.73
N SER A 385 -13.72 10.96 29.99
CA SER A 385 -13.79 12.18 29.17
C SER A 385 -12.63 12.21 28.18
N VAL A 386 -12.94 12.39 26.90
CA VAL A 386 -11.97 12.52 25.82
C VAL A 386 -12.00 13.95 25.29
N ARG A 387 -10.82 14.58 25.14
CA ARG A 387 -10.70 15.92 24.56
C ARG A 387 -10.16 15.85 23.14
N ARG A 388 -10.71 16.70 22.29
CA ARG A 388 -10.24 16.90 20.91
C ARG A 388 -10.20 18.40 20.61
N THR A 389 -9.22 18.77 19.79
CA THR A 389 -9.07 20.12 19.25
C THR A 389 -9.15 20.02 17.74
N VAL A 390 -9.99 20.85 17.14
CA VAL A 390 -10.14 20.94 15.70
C VAL A 390 -9.67 22.31 15.25
N THR A 391 -8.92 22.34 14.15
CA THR A 391 -8.43 23.57 13.53
C THR A 391 -9.14 23.77 12.21
N LEU A 392 -9.62 24.99 11.94
CA LEU A 392 -10.16 25.37 10.64
C LEU A 392 -9.01 25.55 9.66
N LEU A 393 -9.00 24.77 8.58
CA LEU A 393 -8.02 24.93 7.51
C LEU A 393 -8.35 26.22 6.74
N GLU A 394 -7.38 27.13 6.64
CA GLU A 394 -7.56 28.49 6.10
C GLU A 394 -8.21 28.50 4.69
N GLY A 395 -9.04 29.51 4.42
CA GLY A 395 -9.69 29.68 3.11
C GLY A 395 -11.13 30.20 3.13
N LYS A 396 -11.71 30.48 4.30
CA LYS A 396 -13.06 31.06 4.40
C LYS A 396 -13.03 32.26 5.34
N ASN A 397 -13.12 33.47 4.80
CA ASN A 397 -13.30 34.74 5.54
C ASN A 397 -14.70 34.86 6.20
N VAL A 398 -15.29 33.74 6.60
CA VAL A 398 -16.63 33.65 7.14
C VAL A 398 -16.59 32.67 8.30
N SER A 399 -16.95 33.15 9.50
CA SER A 399 -17.11 32.30 10.67
C SER A 399 -18.07 31.15 10.37
N GLN A 400 -17.66 29.93 10.66
CA GLN A 400 -18.45 28.73 10.41
C GLN A 400 -18.95 28.15 11.72
N ILE A 401 -20.22 27.71 11.73
CA ILE A 401 -20.79 26.99 12.87
C ILE A 401 -20.91 25.52 12.48
N TYR A 402 -20.22 24.66 13.22
CA TYR A 402 -20.34 23.21 13.11
C TYR A 402 -21.20 22.71 14.25
N ARG A 403 -22.21 21.89 13.93
CA ARG A 403 -23.03 21.17 14.92
C ARG A 403 -22.56 19.73 14.97
N VAL A 404 -22.28 19.24 16.17
CA VAL A 404 -21.87 17.85 16.34
C VAL A 404 -23.07 16.92 16.29
N SER A 405 -22.93 15.80 15.59
CA SER A 405 -23.88 14.71 15.54
C SER A 405 -23.22 13.46 16.12
N ILE A 406 -23.95 12.72 16.96
CA ILE A 406 -23.44 11.56 17.67
C ILE A 406 -24.28 10.34 17.28
N GLU A 407 -23.58 9.28 16.87
CA GLU A 407 -24.12 7.94 16.79
C GLU A 407 -23.46 7.10 17.88
N GLN A 408 -24.24 6.65 18.86
CA GLN A 408 -23.73 5.99 20.06
C GLN A 408 -23.45 4.50 19.79
N PRO A 409 -22.28 3.96 20.20
CA PRO A 409 -22.04 2.53 20.18
C PRO A 409 -22.98 1.79 21.13
N GLU A 410 -23.30 0.54 20.80
CA GLU A 410 -24.12 -0.32 21.67
C GLU A 410 -23.47 -0.47 23.06
N GLY A 411 -24.25 -0.22 24.12
CA GLY A 411 -23.80 -0.34 25.50
C GLY A 411 -22.96 0.83 26.03
N VAL A 412 -22.83 1.93 25.28
CA VAL A 412 -22.06 3.11 25.70
C VAL A 412 -22.86 4.39 25.51
N ASP A 413 -23.05 5.15 26.60
CA ASP A 413 -23.62 6.49 26.54
C ASP A 413 -22.53 7.51 26.17
N VAL A 414 -22.80 8.31 25.14
CA VAL A 414 -21.87 9.36 24.66
C VAL A 414 -22.54 10.73 24.74
N THR A 415 -21.89 11.64 25.45
CA THR A 415 -22.25 13.07 25.52
C THR A 415 -21.09 13.92 24.98
N ILE A 416 -21.41 15.09 24.43
CA ILE A 416 -20.41 16.04 23.94
C ILE A 416 -20.67 17.43 24.45
N GLU A 417 -19.60 18.15 24.78
CA GLU A 417 -19.63 19.54 25.16
C GLU A 417 -18.42 20.28 24.55
N PRO A 418 -18.62 21.39 23.81
CA PRO A 418 -19.89 21.96 23.38
C PRO A 418 -20.53 21.22 22.18
N GLU A 419 -21.86 21.31 22.02
CA GLU A 419 -22.58 20.75 20.85
C GLU A 419 -22.35 21.55 19.56
N PHE A 420 -21.93 22.80 19.69
CA PHE A 420 -21.68 23.72 18.59
C PHE A 420 -20.26 24.26 18.69
N ILE A 421 -19.54 24.25 17.58
CA ILE A 421 -18.19 24.79 17.45
C ILE A 421 -18.26 25.97 16.49
N LEU A 422 -17.91 27.15 17.00
CA LEU A 422 -17.70 28.35 16.18
C LEU A 422 -16.20 28.45 15.89
N VAL A 423 -15.86 28.46 14.61
CA VAL A 423 -14.48 28.59 14.09
C VAL A 423 -14.37 29.72 13.10
#